data_AF-A0A7W1PIL9-F1
#
_entry.id   AF-A0A7W1PIL9-F1
#
_cell.length_a   1.000
_cell.length_b   1.000
_cell.length_c   1.000
_cell.angle_alpha   90.00
_cell.angle_beta   90.00
_cell.angle_gamma   90.00
#
_symmetry.space_group_name_H-M   'P 1'
#
loop_
_entity.id
_entity.type
_entity.pdbx_description
1 polymer ?
#
loop_
_entity_poly.entity_id
_entity_poly.type
_entity_poly.pdbx_seq_one_letter_code
_entity_poly.pdbx_strand_id
1 'polypeptide(L)'
;VVAGTDSVRKAVRDGKAFRVILAADTAPTQQEKLLPLLEARRVPHHHGFTQSELGAAMGRSPVAAVGFTDRNFARRVGELIAAM
;
A
#
# COMPACT_ATOMS: atom_id res chain seq x y z
N VAL A 1 2.37 3.39 -9.68
CA VAL A 1 1.60 2.94 -8.50
C VAL A 1 0.52 1.97 -8.94
N VAL A 2 0.11 1.07 -8.05
CA VAL A 2 -1.05 0.19 -8.22
C VAL A 2 -1.99 0.38 -7.04
N ALA A 3 -3.31 0.23 -7.25
CA ALA A 3 -4.31 0.47 -6.22
C ALA A 3 -5.26 -0.72 -6.09
N GLY A 4 -5.72 -0.95 -4.86
CA GLY A 4 -6.60 -2.06 -4.48
C GLY A 4 -5.83 -3.32 -4.09
N THR A 5 -6.43 -4.10 -3.18
CA THR A 5 -5.81 -5.27 -2.52
C THR A 5 -5.20 -6.25 -3.52
N ASP A 6 -5.94 -6.69 -4.55
CA ASP A 6 -5.44 -7.71 -5.48
C ASP A 6 -4.31 -7.22 -6.39
N SER A 7 -4.41 -5.97 -6.90
CA SER A 7 -3.36 -5.34 -7.70
C SER A 7 -2.06 -5.19 -6.91
N VAL A 8 -2.17 -4.77 -5.64
CA VAL A 8 -1.02 -4.66 -4.74
C VAL A 8 -0.44 -6.04 -4.45
N ARG A 9 -1.27 -7.05 -4.14
CA ARG A 9 -0.79 -8.44 -3.94
C ARG A 9 -0.04 -8.96 -5.15
N LYS A 10 -0.56 -8.72 -6.36
CA LYS A 10 0.12 -9.12 -7.60
C LYS A 10 1.47 -8.42 -7.74
N ALA A 11 1.52 -7.11 -7.57
CA ALA A 11 2.78 -6.36 -7.68
C ALA A 11 3.83 -6.81 -6.65
N VAL A 12 3.41 -7.13 -5.42
CA VAL A 12 4.31 -7.66 -4.37
C VAL A 12 4.82 -9.06 -4.74
N ARG A 13 3.94 -9.97 -5.21
CA ARG A 13 4.35 -11.30 -5.67
C ARG A 13 5.34 -11.24 -6.84
N ASP A 14 5.12 -10.31 -7.76
CA ASP A 14 5.96 -10.13 -8.95
C ASP A 14 7.27 -9.36 -8.65
N GLY A 15 7.52 -8.96 -7.39
CA GLY A 15 8.70 -8.18 -7.01
C GLY A 15 8.71 -6.74 -7.57
N LYS A 16 7.54 -6.21 -7.94
CA LYS A 16 7.35 -4.90 -8.59
C LYS A 16 6.90 -3.80 -7.62
N ALA A 17 6.45 -4.12 -6.42
CA ALA A 17 6.09 -3.14 -5.39
C ALA A 17 7.22 -2.98 -4.36
N PHE A 18 7.65 -1.75 -4.12
CA PHE A 18 8.78 -1.40 -3.25
C PHE A 18 8.35 -0.80 -1.91
N ARG A 19 7.11 -0.32 -1.82
CA ARG A 19 6.46 0.11 -0.59
C ARG A 19 4.95 -0.03 -0.74
N VAL A 20 4.23 -0.24 0.35
CA VAL A 20 2.76 -0.27 0.37
C VAL A 20 2.21 0.64 1.47
N ILE A 21 1.10 1.33 1.20
CA ILE A 21 0.27 1.95 2.24
C ILE A 21 -1.04 1.19 2.29
N LEU A 22 -1.45 0.79 3.50
CA LEU A 22 -2.75 0.22 3.79
C LEU A 22 -3.57 1.25 4.57
N ALA A 23 -4.84 1.40 4.22
CA ALA A 23 -5.75 2.25 4.97
C ALA A 23 -6.07 1.63 6.34
N ALA A 24 -6.11 2.44 7.40
CA ALA A 24 -6.35 2.00 8.77
C ALA A 24 -7.79 1.53 9.03
N ASP A 25 -8.76 2.07 8.27
CA ASP A 25 -10.18 1.67 8.26
C ASP A 25 -10.45 0.48 7.32
N THR A 26 -9.40 -0.23 6.89
CA THR A 26 -9.54 -1.48 6.12
C THR A 26 -10.05 -2.60 7.02
N ALA A 27 -11.04 -3.37 6.53
CA ALA A 27 -11.57 -4.52 7.27
C ALA A 27 -10.47 -5.56 7.59
N PRO A 28 -10.51 -6.25 8.75
CA PRO A 28 -9.50 -7.23 9.15
C PRO A 28 -9.25 -8.32 8.09
N THR A 29 -10.31 -8.81 7.46
CA THR A 29 -10.27 -9.83 6.40
C THR A 29 -9.49 -9.39 5.15
N GLN A 30 -9.37 -8.08 4.91
CA GLN A 30 -8.56 -7.54 3.82
C GLN A 30 -7.10 -7.36 4.24
N GLN A 31 -6.85 -6.99 5.49
CA GLN A 31 -5.50 -6.89 6.06
C GLN A 31 -4.82 -8.27 6.09
N GLU A 32 -5.53 -9.32 6.52
CA GLU A 32 -5.06 -10.71 6.54
C GLU A 32 -4.62 -11.22 5.16
N LYS A 33 -5.17 -10.67 4.07
CA LYS A 33 -4.77 -11.03 2.70
C LYS A 33 -3.44 -10.41 2.29
N LEU A 34 -3.06 -9.28 2.89
CA LEU A 34 -1.95 -8.45 2.42
C LEU A 34 -0.77 -8.46 3.39
N LEU A 35 -0.99 -8.31 4.70
CA LEU A 35 0.07 -8.22 5.71
C LEU A 35 1.03 -9.41 5.70
N PRO A 36 0.57 -10.68 5.71
CA PRO A 36 1.48 -11.83 5.71
C PRO A 36 2.37 -11.88 4.46
N LEU A 37 1.84 -11.44 3.31
CA LEU A 37 2.59 -11.39 2.06
C LEU A 37 3.65 -10.27 2.08
N LEU A 38 3.32 -9.10 2.64
CA LEU A 38 4.25 -7.98 2.75
C LEU A 38 5.41 -8.31 3.69
N GLU A 39 5.11 -8.94 4.82
CA GLU A 39 6.11 -9.42 5.79
C GLU A 39 7.01 -10.49 5.16
N ALA A 40 6.43 -11.52 4.54
CA ALA A 40 7.19 -12.59 3.89
C ALA A 40 8.10 -12.10 2.74
N ARG A 41 7.70 -11.03 2.04
CA ARG A 41 8.50 -10.40 0.97
C ARG A 41 9.37 -9.25 1.46
N ARG A 42 9.34 -8.92 2.76
CA ARG A 42 10.05 -7.80 3.37
C ARG A 42 9.79 -6.47 2.64
N VAL A 43 8.55 -6.28 2.20
CA VAL A 43 8.14 -5.02 1.56
C VAL A 43 7.75 -4.03 2.67
N PRO A 44 8.44 -2.87 2.78
CA PRO A 44 8.08 -1.84 3.75
C PRO A 44 6.63 -1.42 3.55
N HIS A 45 5.88 -1.35 4.65
CA HIS A 45 4.49 -0.93 4.60
C HIS A 45 4.15 0.02 5.75
N HIS A 46 3.15 0.86 5.52
CA HIS A 46 2.61 1.78 6.51
C HIS A 46 1.11 1.56 6.62
N HIS A 47 0.59 1.58 7.85
CA HIS A 47 -0.82 1.46 8.15
C HIS A 47 -1.31 2.81 8.65
N GLY A 48 -2.16 3.48 7.86
CA GLY A 48 -2.57 4.85 8.12
C GLY A 48 -3.48 5.37 7.01
N PHE A 49 -4.06 6.55 7.20
CA PHE A 49 -5.10 7.13 6.33
C PHE A 49 -6.37 6.27 6.26
N THR A 50 -7.40 6.82 5.62
CA THR A 50 -8.65 6.13 5.32
C THR A 50 -8.68 5.66 3.87
N GLN A 51 -9.55 4.70 3.57
CA GLN A 51 -9.76 4.24 2.19
C GLN A 51 -10.17 5.38 1.28
N SER A 52 -10.98 6.30 1.80
CA SER A 52 -11.44 7.50 1.11
C SER A 52 -10.29 8.46 0.81
N GLU A 53 -9.40 8.73 1.78
CA GLU A 53 -8.21 9.57 1.57
C GLU A 53 -7.27 8.97 0.52
N LEU A 54 -7.01 7.66 0.60
CA LEU A 54 -6.17 6.97 -0.40
C LEU A 54 -6.82 6.99 -1.79
N GLY A 55 -8.14 6.79 -1.88
CA GLY A 55 -8.88 6.86 -3.14
C GLY A 55 -8.82 8.25 -3.76
N ALA A 56 -9.14 9.27 -2.97
CA ALA A 56 -9.12 10.67 -3.37
C ALA A 56 -7.73 11.12 -3.86
N ALA A 57 -6.66 10.76 -3.14
CA ALA A 57 -5.29 11.06 -3.54
C ALA A 57 -4.92 10.47 -4.92
N MET A 58 -5.58 9.37 -5.32
CA MET A 58 -5.37 8.70 -6.61
C MET A 58 -6.39 9.09 -7.69
N GLY A 59 -7.35 9.98 -7.38
CA GLY A 59 -8.45 10.34 -8.27
C GLY A 59 -9.42 9.18 -8.53
N ARG A 60 -9.68 8.34 -7.52
CA ARG A 60 -10.47 7.11 -7.62
C ARG A 60 -11.46 6.98 -6.46
N SER A 61 -12.39 6.02 -6.59
CA SER A 61 -13.19 5.52 -5.46
C SER A 61 -12.29 5.04 -4.31
N PRO A 62 -12.83 4.90 -3.08
CA PRO A 62 -12.06 4.43 -1.92
C PRO A 62 -11.25 3.15 -2.20
N VAL A 63 -10.01 3.10 -1.72
CA VAL A 63 -9.11 1.94 -1.90
C VAL A 63 -8.43 1.54 -0.59
N ALA A 64 -8.42 0.24 -0.30
CA ALA A 64 -7.81 -0.34 0.89
C ALA A 64 -6.27 -0.29 0.91
N ALA A 65 -5.63 -0.31 -0.26
CA ALA A 65 -4.18 -0.34 -0.35
C ALA A 65 -3.65 0.31 -1.63
N VAL A 66 -2.46 0.92 -1.52
CA VAL A 66 -1.71 1.49 -2.64
C VAL A 66 -0.27 0.96 -2.60
N GLY A 67 0.18 0.43 -3.73
CA GLY A 67 1.54 -0.09 -3.92
C GLY A 67 2.38 0.84 -4.80
N PHE A 68 3.58 1.17 -4.34
CA PHE A 68 4.53 2.02 -5.06
C PHE A 68 5.48 1.15 -5.88
N THR A 69 5.37 1.26 -7.21
CA THR A 69 6.09 0.41 -8.17
C THR A 69 7.32 1.09 -8.78
N ASP A 70 7.60 2.32 -8.37
CA ASP A 70 8.84 3.03 -8.69
C ASP A 70 9.67 3.15 -7.42
N ARG A 71 10.96 2.84 -7.48
CA ARG A 71 11.84 2.80 -6.30
C ARG A 71 12.07 4.18 -5.70
N ASN A 72 12.26 5.20 -6.54
CA ASN A 72 12.53 6.55 -6.08
C ASN A 72 11.28 7.15 -5.43
N PHE A 73 10.12 6.90 -6.03
CA PHE A 73 8.86 7.33 -5.45
C PHE A 73 8.57 6.61 -4.12
N ALA A 74 8.76 5.29 -4.07
CA ALA A 74 8.59 4.51 -2.83
C ALA A 74 9.52 4.97 -1.69
N ARG A 75 10.76 5.34 -2.03
CA ARG A 75 11.71 5.94 -1.06
C ARG A 75 11.20 7.29 -0.56
N ARG A 76 10.85 8.20 -1.48
CA ARG A 76 10.40 9.56 -1.11
C ARG A 76 9.13 9.53 -0.26
N VAL A 77 8.19 8.66 -0.58
CA VAL A 77 6.97 8.46 0.22
C VAL A 77 7.32 7.93 1.61
N GLY A 78 8.29 7.02 1.73
CA GLY A 78 8.76 6.54 3.01
C GLY A 78 9.35 7.64 3.90
N GLU A 79 10.13 8.56 3.32
CA GLU A 79 10.68 9.72 4.04
C GLU A 79 9.58 10.66 4.53
N LEU A 80 8.58 10.94 3.69
CA LEU A 80 7.47 11.82 4.04
C LEU A 80 6.61 11.23 5.16
N ILE A 81 6.30 9.93 5.11
CA ILE A 81 5.53 9.24 6.15
C ILE A 81 6.29 9.21 7.47
N ALA A 82 7.62 9.00 7.45
CA ALA A 82 8.43 8.96 8.67
C ALA A 82 8.55 10.33 9.37
N ALA A 83 8.19 11.41 8.68
CA ALA A 83 8.19 12.77 9.22
C ALA A 83 6.81 13.23 9.75
N MET A 84 5.81 12.33 9.74
CA MET A 84 4.45 12.57 10.23
C MET A 84 4.25 12.14 11.68
#